data_AF-A0A225UL50-F1
#
_entry.id   AF-A0A225UL50-F1
#
_cell.length_a   1.000
_cell.length_b   1.000
_cell.length_c   1.000
_cell.angle_alpha   90.00
_cell.angle_beta   90.00
_cell.angle_gamma   90.00
#
_symmetry.space_group_name_H-M   'P 1'
#
loop_
_entity.id
_entity.type
_entity.pdbx_description
1 polymer ?
#
loop_
_entity_poly.entity_id
_entity_poly.type
_entity_poly.pdbx_seq_one_letter_code
_entity_poly.pdbx_strand_id
1 'polypeptide(L)'
;MPYFACRRDVRVTKRHLNVGEITMEAISKLIEVANFEDNDVFLDVGSGIGNVLVQVALQTRAARAIGIEIQSSLVTKAMELITDASTRFPH
;
A
#
# COMPACT_ATOMS: atom_id res chain seq x y z
N MET A 1 0.62 -37.03 2.34
CA MET A 1 0.18 -35.62 2.41
C MET A 1 0.72 -35.01 3.71
N PRO A 2 1.92 -34.38 3.74
CA PRO A 2 2.40 -33.74 4.96
C PRO A 2 1.95 -32.28 5.01
N TYR A 3 1.29 -31.90 6.10
CA TYR A 3 1.05 -30.52 6.49
C TYR A 3 2.39 -29.83 6.79
N PHE A 4 2.71 -28.75 6.08
CA PHE A 4 3.82 -27.87 6.45
C PHE A 4 3.44 -27.03 7.67
N ALA A 5 4.03 -27.33 8.82
CA ALA A 5 4.01 -26.46 9.99
C ALA A 5 5.03 -25.32 9.78
N CYS A 6 4.54 -24.11 9.52
CA CYS A 6 5.39 -22.91 9.47
C CYS A 6 5.81 -22.56 10.90
N ARG A 7 7.09 -22.83 11.24
CA ARG A 7 7.69 -22.44 12.52
C ARG A 7 7.68 -20.91 12.65
N ARG A 8 7.00 -20.40 13.70
CA ARG A 8 7.11 -19.00 14.13
C ARG A 8 8.31 -18.87 15.07
N ASP A 9 9.44 -18.43 14.53
CA ASP A 9 10.54 -17.90 15.33
C ASP A 9 11.04 -16.62 14.65
N VAL A 10 10.26 -15.54 14.82
CA VAL A 10 10.64 -14.20 14.37
C VAL A 10 11.12 -13.45 15.60
N ARG A 11 12.45 -13.38 15.77
CA ARG A 11 13.09 -12.38 16.63
C ARG A 11 12.65 -11.00 16.13
N VAL A 12 11.90 -10.26 16.96
CA VAL A 12 11.51 -8.88 16.69
C VAL A 12 12.75 -8.01 16.78
N THR A 13 13.47 -7.87 15.67
CA THR A 13 14.51 -6.86 15.52
C THR A 13 13.86 -5.48 15.56
N LYS A 14 14.50 -4.52 16.23
CA LYS A 14 14.09 -3.12 16.39
C LYS A 14 13.40 -2.60 15.10
N ARG A 15 12.12 -2.20 15.18
CA ARG A 15 11.38 -1.66 14.03
C ARG A 15 12.08 -0.37 13.57
N HIS A 16 12.70 -0.40 12.40
CA HIS A 16 13.22 0.79 11.75
C HIS A 16 12.04 1.52 11.11
N LEU A 17 11.52 2.55 11.80
CA LEU A 17 10.42 3.41 11.33
C LEU A 17 10.99 4.50 10.39
N ASN A 18 11.68 4.08 9.33
CA ASN A 18 12.22 5.00 8.35
C ASN A 18 11.12 5.32 7.33
N VAL A 19 10.77 6.60 7.19
CA VAL A 19 9.89 7.06 6.11
C VAL A 19 10.76 7.20 4.85
N GLY A 20 10.78 6.16 4.02
CA GLY A 20 11.33 6.26 2.67
C GLY A 20 10.28 6.88 1.76
N GLU A 21 10.53 8.08 1.25
CA GLU A 21 9.64 8.69 0.27
C GLU A 21 10.01 8.18 -1.13
N ILE A 22 9.02 7.66 -1.86
CA ILE A 22 9.13 7.35 -3.29
C ILE A 22 8.35 8.43 -4.04
N THR A 23 8.96 9.01 -5.08
CA THR A 23 8.31 10.06 -5.87
C THR A 23 7.20 9.48 -6.75
N MET A 24 6.24 10.32 -7.13
CA MET A 24 5.10 9.91 -7.98
C MET A 24 5.58 9.39 -9.34
N GLU A 25 6.64 9.97 -9.90
CA GLU A 25 7.22 9.53 -11.18
C GLU A 25 7.84 8.13 -11.09
N ALA A 26 8.47 7.81 -9.96
CA ALA A 26 9.00 6.48 -9.73
C ALA A 26 7.87 5.44 -9.62
N ILE A 27 6.75 5.79 -8.98
CA ILE A 27 5.56 4.94 -8.92
C ILE A 27 4.92 4.76 -10.30
N SER A 28 4.80 5.82 -11.10
CA SER A 28 4.26 5.71 -12.47
C SER A 28 5.08 4.73 -13.33
N LYS A 29 6.42 4.80 -13.24
CA LYS A 29 7.29 3.83 -13.93
C LYS A 29 7.11 2.40 -13.42
N LEU A 30 6.91 2.21 -12.11
CA LEU A 30 6.62 0.90 -11.54
C LEU A 30 5.28 0.35 -12.03
N ILE A 31 4.24 1.20 -12.12
CA ILE A 31 2.92 0.84 -12.65
C ILE A 31 3.04 0.36 -14.10
N GLU A 32 3.78 1.09 -14.94
CA GLU A 32 4.00 0.73 -16.35
C GLU A 32 4.66 -0.65 -16.48
N VAL A 33 5.67 -0.94 -15.67
CA VAL A 33 6.37 -2.23 -15.68
C VAL A 33 5.51 -3.36 -15.09
N ALA A 34 4.69 -3.07 -14.08
CA ALA A 34 3.84 -4.04 -13.42
C ALA A 34 2.69 -4.54 -14.31
N ASN A 35 2.25 -3.73 -15.28
CA ASN A 35 1.22 -4.08 -16.26
C ASN A 35 -0.06 -4.66 -15.63
N PHE A 36 -0.69 -3.87 -14.74
CA PHE A 36 -1.89 -4.26 -14.00
C PHE A 36 -3.07 -4.66 -14.89
N GLU A 37 -3.74 -5.76 -14.53
CA GLU A 37 -4.97 -6.26 -15.12
C GLU A 37 -6.18 -6.11 -14.18
N ASP A 38 -7.39 -6.30 -14.72
CA ASP A 38 -8.67 -6.06 -14.02
C ASP A 38 -8.89 -6.92 -12.77
N ASN A 39 -8.13 -8.00 -12.58
CA ASN A 39 -8.24 -8.92 -11.44
C ASN A 39 -7.12 -8.74 -10.40
N ASP A 40 -6.18 -7.83 -10.64
CA ASP A 40 -5.03 -7.67 -9.78
C ASP A 40 -5.38 -6.98 -8.46
N VAL A 41 -4.64 -7.36 -7.42
CA VAL A 41 -4.72 -6.72 -6.10
C VAL A 41 -3.36 -6.15 -5.77
N PHE A 42 -3.30 -4.84 -5.59
CA PHE A 42 -2.11 -4.15 -5.10
C PHE A 42 -2.08 -4.15 -3.57
N LEU A 43 -0.92 -4.44 -2.98
CA LEU A 43 -0.70 -4.40 -1.53
C LEU A 43 0.52 -3.54 -1.19
N ASP A 44 0.31 -2.53 -0.37
CA ASP A 44 1.35 -1.65 0.17
C ASP A 44 1.54 -1.89 1.68
N VAL A 45 2.72 -2.38 2.06
CA VAL A 45 3.07 -2.70 3.45
C VAL A 45 3.97 -1.61 4.01
N GLY A 46 3.50 -0.91 5.04
CA GLY A 46 4.11 0.35 5.50
C GLY A 46 3.63 1.53 4.65
N SER A 47 2.34 1.57 4.34
CA SER A 47 1.76 2.51 3.38
C SER A 47 1.81 3.98 3.81
N GLY A 48 2.20 4.25 5.07
CA GLY A 48 2.24 5.60 5.62
C GLY A 48 0.90 6.30 5.48
N ILE A 49 0.89 7.46 4.82
CA ILE A 49 -0.33 8.24 4.56
C ILE A 49 -1.10 7.82 3.31
N GLY A 50 -0.61 6.84 2.55
CA GLY A 50 -1.32 6.25 1.40
C GLY A 50 -1.08 6.87 0.04
N ASN A 51 -0.02 7.68 -0.16
CA ASN A 51 0.25 8.32 -1.46
C ASN A 51 0.39 7.30 -2.61
N VAL A 52 1.18 6.24 -2.40
CA VAL A 52 1.36 5.16 -3.39
C VAL A 52 0.05 4.44 -3.63
N LEU A 53 -0.66 4.11 -2.56
CA LEU A 53 -1.94 3.41 -2.60
C LEU A 53 -2.98 4.16 -3.46
N VAL A 54 -3.14 5.47 -3.21
CA VAL A 54 -4.08 6.32 -3.95
C VAL A 54 -3.66 6.46 -5.41
N GLN A 55 -2.36 6.63 -5.69
CA GLN A 55 -1.87 6.70 -7.06
C GLN A 55 -2.17 5.41 -7.83
N VAL A 56 -1.93 4.23 -7.24
CA VAL A 56 -2.26 2.95 -7.87
C VAL A 56 -3.76 2.80 -8.07
N ALA A 57 -4.58 3.14 -7.08
CA ALA A 57 -6.04 3.08 -7.19
C ALA A 57 -6.60 3.98 -8.32
N LEU A 58 -5.97 5.12 -8.58
CA LEU A 58 -6.41 6.08 -9.60
C LEU A 58 -5.83 5.82 -11.00
N GLN A 59 -4.61 5.26 -11.09
CA GLN A 59 -3.86 5.16 -12.35
C GLN A 59 -3.86 3.74 -12.94
N THR A 60 -4.45 2.76 -12.26
CA THR A 60 -4.41 1.36 -12.70
C THR A 60 -5.81 0.76 -12.81
N ARG A 61 -5.86 -0.43 -13.40
CA ARG A 61 -7.07 -1.24 -13.51
C ARG A 61 -7.21 -2.27 -12.39
N ALA A 62 -6.34 -2.22 -11.37
CA ALA A 62 -6.38 -3.18 -10.27
C ALA A 62 -7.77 -3.23 -9.65
N ALA A 63 -8.29 -4.44 -9.42
CA ALA A 63 -9.57 -4.66 -8.75
C ALA A 63 -9.60 -4.04 -7.35
N ARG A 64 -8.43 -3.99 -6.69
CA ARG A 64 -8.28 -3.45 -5.35
C ARG A 64 -6.87 -2.97 -5.08
N ALA A 65 -6.76 -1.88 -4.33
CA ALA A 65 -5.52 -1.46 -3.67
C ALA A 65 -5.71 -1.54 -2.15
N ILE A 66 -4.79 -2.19 -1.43
CA ILE A 66 -4.83 -2.38 0.02
C ILE A 66 -3.56 -1.78 0.66
N GLY A 67 -3.72 -0.89 1.63
CA GLY A 67 -2.62 -0.34 2.43
C GLY A 67 -2.64 -0.88 3.87
N ILE A 68 -1.47 -1.24 4.41
CA ILE A 68 -1.29 -1.65 5.81
C ILE A 68 -0.25 -0.74 6.46
N GLU A 69 -0.62 -0.08 7.55
CA GLU A 69 0.28 0.78 8.35
C GLU A 69 0.10 0.50 9.85
N ILE A 70 1.21 0.49 10.59
CA ILE A 70 1.25 0.18 12.02
C ILE A 70 1.33 1.42 12.91
N GLN A 71 1.78 2.55 12.37
CA GLN A 71 1.90 3.82 13.07
C GLN A 71 0.54 4.53 13.09
N SER A 72 -0.10 4.53 14.26
CA SER A 72 -1.45 5.07 14.44
C SER A 72 -1.60 6.53 14.00
N SER A 73 -0.59 7.38 14.22
CA SER A 73 -0.61 8.77 13.77
C SER A 73 -0.68 8.91 12.25
N LEU A 74 0.02 8.04 11.51
CA LEU A 74 -0.05 8.00 10.06
C LEU A 74 -1.37 7.42 9.58
N VAL A 75 -1.89 6.38 10.24
CA VAL A 75 -3.21 5.80 9.94
C VAL A 75 -4.32 6.84 10.07
N THR A 76 -4.35 7.60 11.19
CA THR A 76 -5.35 8.65 11.38
C THR A 76 -5.29 9.68 10.25
N LYS A 77 -4.08 10.13 9.90
CA LYS A 77 -3.88 11.09 8.82
C LYS A 77 -4.24 10.52 7.44
N ALA A 78 -3.91 9.26 7.18
CA ALA A 78 -4.28 8.56 5.95
C ALA A 78 -5.80 8.51 5.78
N MET A 79 -6.53 8.17 6.85
CA MET A 79 -7.99 8.09 6.81
C MET A 79 -8.63 9.45 6.51
N GLU A 80 -8.13 10.54 7.08
CA GLU A 80 -8.59 11.90 6.75
C GLU A 80 -8.38 12.22 5.26
N LEU A 81 -7.16 11.98 4.75
CA LEU A 81 -6.80 12.27 3.36
C LEU A 81 -7.54 11.40 2.34
N ILE A 82 -7.68 10.10 2.61
CA ILE A 82 -8.38 9.16 1.73
C ILE A 82 -9.88 9.44 1.72
N THR A 83 -10.46 9.79 2.88
CA THR A 83 -11.88 10.18 2.94
C THR A 83 -12.12 11.45 2.12
N ASP A 84 -11.29 12.48 2.26
CA ASP A 84 -11.36 13.70 1.43
C ASP A 84 -11.22 13.36 -0.06
N ALA A 85 -10.19 12.58 -0.43
CA ALA A 85 -9.96 12.16 -1.80
C ALA A 85 -11.15 11.38 -2.40
N SER A 86 -11.78 10.48 -1.63
CA SER A 86 -12.94 9.70 -2.09
C SER A 86 -14.16 10.57 -2.39
N THR A 87 -14.33 11.70 -1.68
CA THR A 87 -15.41 12.66 -1.97
C THR A 87 -15.12 13.48 -3.23
N ARG A 88 -13.84 13.75 -3.48
CA ARG A 88 -13.38 14.62 -4.57
C ARG A 88 -13.20 13.87 -5.89
N PHE A 89 -12.88 12.59 -5.82
CA PHE A 89 -12.64 11.70 -6.95
C PHE A 89 -13.43 10.40 -6.73
N PRO A 90 -14.77 10.42 -6.91
CA PRO A 90 -15.56 9.20 -6.88
C PRO A 90 -15.14 8.29 -8.04
N HIS A 91 -14.76 7.06 -7.70
CA HIS A 91 -14.40 6.00 -8.65
C HIS A 91 -15.65 5.33 -9.23
#